data_AF-A0A6C0HI77-F1
#
_entry.id   AF-A0A6C0HI77-F1
#
_cell.length_a   1.000
_cell.length_b   1.000
_cell.length_c   1.000
_cell.angle_alpha   90.00
_cell.angle_beta   90.00
_cell.angle_gamma   90.00
#
_symmetry.space_group_name_H-M   'P 1'
#
loop_
_entity.id
_entity.type
_entity.pdbx_description
1 polymer ?
#
loop_
_entity_poly.entity_id
_entity_poly.type
_entity_poly.pdbx_seq_one_letter_code
_entity_poly.pdbx_strand_id
1 'polypeptide(L)'
;MVSVNIINNIYIKNGCYIPFVYIGLWYFTKDFYLSTVVCFKLHTMNYFYRFEHHYKILPSPYNFMKQFVRLTDSGIAASLIYYFYPAFFSVAHNIHFLISVGYWVGKLMFSMEETNEIHSPEIVKWYIKMCSDLLHIVPYALLVREIPTFDQCHNYFTYNDLTHSYNWMQYWFIYVYIPWRLITNDAMYTVISSKNSAMQIIMFGGIIHVILLIGHVFGKILLYVYC
;
A
#
# COMPACT_ATOMS: atom_id res chain seq x y z
N MET A 1 -19.42 -28.05 20.61
CA MET A 1 -19.82 -26.62 20.49
C MET A 1 -18.69 -25.64 20.78
N VAL A 2 -17.67 -25.96 21.59
CA VAL A 2 -16.53 -25.04 21.86
C VAL A 2 -15.65 -24.80 20.62
N SER A 3 -15.46 -25.80 19.75
CA SER A 3 -14.64 -25.67 18.53
C SER A 3 -15.19 -24.67 17.51
N VAL A 4 -16.52 -24.57 17.37
CA VAL A 4 -17.18 -23.64 16.43
C VAL A 4 -16.96 -22.18 16.87
N ASN A 5 -17.02 -21.90 18.17
CA ASN A 5 -16.74 -20.55 18.70
C ASN A 5 -15.28 -20.13 18.51
N ILE A 6 -14.33 -21.06 18.64
CA ILE A 6 -12.89 -20.78 18.44
C ILE A 6 -12.60 -20.51 16.96
N ILE A 7 -13.12 -21.34 16.06
CA ILE A 7 -12.93 -21.20 14.61
C ILE A 7 -13.55 -19.88 14.10
N ASN A 8 -14.77 -19.55 14.55
CA ASN A 8 -15.43 -18.29 14.18
C ASN A 8 -14.63 -17.07 14.65
N ASN A 9 -13.99 -17.14 15.83
CA ASN A 9 -13.15 -16.06 16.34
C ASN A 9 -11.89 -15.85 15.47
N ILE A 10 -11.25 -16.93 15.00
CA ILE A 10 -10.04 -16.86 14.15
C ILE A 10 -10.36 -16.15 12.81
N TYR A 11 -11.41 -16.56 12.10
CA TYR A 11 -11.73 -15.95 10.80
C TYR A 11 -12.18 -14.49 10.94
N ILE A 12 -12.89 -14.14 12.02
CA ILE A 12 -13.24 -12.74 12.32
C ILE A 12 -11.98 -11.91 12.60
N LYS A 13 -11.06 -12.40 13.43
CA LYS A 13 -9.79 -11.72 13.71
C LYS A 13 -8.97 -11.47 12.45
N ASN A 14 -8.95 -12.40 11.50
CA ASN A 14 -8.24 -12.25 10.24
C ASN A 14 -8.98 -11.38 9.20
N GLY A 15 -10.21 -10.95 9.49
CA GLY A 15 -10.95 -10.02 8.63
C GLY A 15 -11.71 -10.68 7.48
N CYS A 16 -11.96 -11.99 7.53
CA CYS A 16 -12.68 -12.70 6.46
C CYS A 16 -14.13 -12.23 6.24
N TYR A 17 -14.65 -11.39 7.13
CA TYR A 17 -15.96 -10.75 6.99
C TYR A 17 -15.93 -9.49 6.10
N ILE A 18 -14.75 -8.89 5.87
CA ILE A 18 -14.61 -7.61 5.15
C ILE A 18 -15.05 -7.70 3.67
N PRO A 19 -14.90 -8.83 2.94
CA PRO A 19 -15.52 -8.98 1.63
C PRO A 19 -17.05 -8.82 1.63
N PHE A 20 -17.75 -9.15 2.72
CA PHE A 20 -19.19 -8.88 2.84
C PHE A 20 -19.47 -7.40 3.11
N VAL A 21 -18.59 -6.74 3.89
CA VAL A 21 -18.63 -5.27 4.06
C VAL A 21 -18.44 -4.57 2.72
N TYR A 22 -17.53 -5.07 1.88
CA TYR A 22 -17.33 -4.60 0.50
C TYR A 22 -18.62 -4.67 -0.32
N ILE A 23 -19.31 -5.81 -0.32
CA ILE A 23 -20.57 -5.97 -1.06
C ILE A 23 -21.60 -4.94 -0.58
N GLY A 24 -21.71 -4.74 0.73
CA GLY A 24 -22.58 -3.70 1.30
C GLY A 24 -22.18 -2.30 0.86
N LEU A 25 -20.91 -1.93 1.03
CA LEU A 25 -20.39 -0.62 0.61
C LEU A 25 -20.63 -0.35 -0.87
N TRP A 26 -20.35 -1.31 -1.73
CA TRP A 26 -20.57 -1.19 -3.16
C TRP A 26 -22.05 -1.08 -3.50
N TYR A 27 -22.92 -1.81 -2.80
CA TYR A 27 -24.36 -1.69 -2.97
C TYR A 27 -24.87 -0.27 -2.67
N PHE A 28 -24.35 0.37 -1.62
CA PHE A 28 -24.79 1.70 -1.19
C PHE A 28 -24.14 2.84 -1.98
N THR A 29 -22.84 2.76 -2.25
CA THR A 29 -22.11 3.83 -2.97
C THR A 29 -22.32 3.77 -4.48
N LYS A 30 -22.64 2.59 -5.02
CA LYS A 30 -22.58 2.27 -6.46
C LYS A 30 -21.21 2.55 -7.09
N ASP A 31 -20.18 2.67 -6.26
CA ASP A 31 -18.84 3.05 -6.66
C ASP A 31 -17.87 1.91 -6.38
N PHE A 32 -17.44 1.25 -7.45
CA PHE A 32 -16.54 0.11 -7.37
C PHE A 32 -15.14 0.53 -6.88
N TYR A 33 -14.65 1.69 -7.32
CA TYR A 33 -13.33 2.20 -6.96
C TYR A 33 -13.26 2.50 -5.46
N LEU A 34 -14.17 3.35 -4.98
CA LEU A 34 -14.21 3.80 -3.58
C LEU A 34 -14.41 2.61 -2.64
N SER A 35 -15.37 1.74 -2.95
CA SER A 35 -15.68 0.57 -2.11
C SER A 35 -14.48 -0.37 -2.00
N THR A 36 -13.76 -0.58 -3.09
CA THR A 36 -12.58 -1.46 -3.09
C THR A 36 -11.43 -0.84 -2.28
N VAL A 37 -11.12 0.44 -2.49
CA VAL A 37 -10.06 1.15 -1.74
C VAL A 37 -10.35 1.14 -0.24
N VAL A 38 -11.60 1.43 0.16
CA VAL A 38 -12.01 1.40 1.58
C VAL A 38 -11.87 -0.01 2.15
N CYS A 39 -12.25 -1.05 1.41
CA CYS A 39 -12.16 -2.43 1.92
C CYS A 39 -10.73 -2.93 2.08
N PHE A 40 -9.83 -2.61 1.16
CA PHE A 40 -8.40 -2.86 1.36
C PHE A 40 -7.88 -2.17 2.62
N LYS A 41 -8.32 -0.93 2.87
CA LYS A 41 -7.95 -0.22 4.10
C LYS A 41 -8.45 -0.94 5.35
N LEU A 42 -9.72 -1.35 5.35
CA LEU A 42 -10.33 -2.08 6.45
C LEU A 42 -9.58 -3.38 6.75
N HIS A 43 -9.09 -4.08 5.72
CA HIS A 43 -8.25 -5.27 5.90
C HIS A 43 -6.99 -4.97 6.69
N THR A 44 -6.23 -3.96 6.27
CA THR A 44 -5.00 -3.54 6.95
C THR A 44 -5.30 -3.09 8.39
N MET A 45 -6.33 -2.26 8.59
CA MET A 45 -6.71 -1.79 9.93
C MET A 45 -7.14 -2.92 10.86
N ASN A 46 -7.97 -3.84 10.37
CA ASN A 46 -8.41 -4.98 11.17
C ASN A 46 -7.21 -5.86 11.55
N TYR A 47 -6.30 -6.15 10.62
CA TYR A 47 -5.11 -6.95 10.92
C TYR A 47 -4.29 -6.29 12.05
N PHE A 48 -3.94 -5.02 11.90
CA PHE A 48 -3.13 -4.37 12.92
C PHE A 48 -3.86 -4.19 14.25
N TYR A 49 -5.14 -3.84 14.24
CA TYR A 49 -5.95 -3.71 15.46
C TYR A 49 -6.03 -5.04 16.22
N ARG A 50 -6.23 -6.16 15.53
CA ARG A 50 -6.38 -7.47 16.17
C ARG A 50 -5.05 -8.04 16.64
N PHE A 51 -3.97 -7.80 15.91
CA PHE A 51 -2.67 -8.42 16.16
C PHE A 51 -1.62 -7.44 16.73
N GLU A 52 -2.01 -6.23 17.16
CA GLU A 52 -1.06 -5.22 17.66
C GLU A 52 -0.25 -5.69 18.87
N HIS A 53 -0.86 -6.53 19.72
CA HIS A 53 -0.27 -7.04 20.95
C HIS A 53 0.92 -7.99 20.70
N HIS A 54 1.08 -8.48 19.46
CA HIS A 54 2.26 -9.25 19.06
C HIS A 54 3.48 -8.38 18.73
N TYR A 55 3.30 -7.07 18.48
CA TYR A 55 4.43 -6.15 18.27
C TYR A 55 5.00 -5.70 19.61
N LYS A 56 6.30 -5.95 19.82
CA LYS A 56 7.05 -5.48 21.01
C LYS A 56 7.98 -4.31 20.68
N ILE A 57 7.65 -3.56 19.62
CA ILE A 57 8.50 -2.52 19.06
C ILE A 57 8.42 -1.25 19.92
N LEU A 58 7.21 -0.89 20.34
CA LEU A 58 6.95 0.21 21.26
C LEU A 58 6.18 -0.31 22.47
N PRO A 59 6.31 0.33 23.66
CA PRO A 59 5.45 0.01 24.78
C PRO A 59 3.99 0.28 24.40
N SER A 60 3.07 -0.59 24.85
CA SER A 60 1.64 -0.33 24.74
C SER A 60 1.31 1.01 25.42
N PRO A 61 0.48 1.88 24.81
CA PRO A 61 -0.40 1.65 23.65
C PRO A 61 0.18 2.12 22.30
N TYR A 62 1.46 2.46 22.20
CA TYR A 62 2.00 3.19 21.03
C TYR A 62 2.22 2.35 19.77
N ASN A 63 1.87 1.06 19.78
CA ASN A 63 1.92 0.20 18.59
C ASN A 63 1.02 0.69 17.45
N PHE A 64 0.04 1.58 17.73
CA PHE A 64 -0.75 2.26 16.69
C PHE A 64 0.12 3.05 15.69
N MET A 65 1.32 3.51 16.09
CA MET A 65 2.24 4.22 15.20
C MET A 65 2.66 3.36 14.00
N LYS A 66 2.82 2.04 14.21
CA LYS A 66 3.09 1.12 13.10
C LYS A 66 1.95 1.11 12.08
N GLN A 67 0.71 1.20 12.56
CA GLN A 67 -0.48 1.24 11.72
C GLN A 67 -0.55 2.53 10.91
N PHE A 68 -0.12 3.65 11.50
CA PHE A 68 -0.04 4.94 10.81
C PHE A 68 1.00 4.88 9.68
N VAL A 69 2.20 4.37 9.97
CA VAL A 69 3.24 4.23 8.93
C VAL A 69 2.75 3.30 7.81
N ARG A 70 2.15 2.16 8.16
CA ARG A 70 1.52 1.19 7.23
C ARG A 70 0.24 1.68 6.54
N LEU A 71 -0.34 2.77 7.03
CA LEU A 71 -1.44 3.45 6.34
C LEU A 71 -0.89 4.31 5.22
N THR A 72 0.16 5.07 5.53
CA THR A 72 0.74 6.03 4.60
C THR A 72 1.57 5.39 3.49
N ASP A 73 2.13 4.19 3.69
CA ASP A 73 2.93 3.48 2.67
C ASP A 73 2.08 2.78 1.60
N SER A 74 0.83 2.43 1.91
CA SER A 74 -0.06 1.65 1.04
C SER A 74 -0.66 2.39 -0.17
N GLY A 75 -0.38 3.69 -0.33
CA GLY A 75 -0.91 4.50 -1.44
C GLY A 75 -2.39 4.87 -1.33
N ILE A 76 -3.10 4.42 -0.29
CA ILE A 76 -4.53 4.70 -0.07
C ILE A 76 -4.80 6.21 0.04
N ALA A 77 -3.91 6.97 0.66
CA ALA A 77 -4.02 8.43 0.71
C ALA A 77 -4.02 9.04 -0.71
N ALA A 78 -3.17 8.53 -1.61
CA ALA A 78 -3.14 8.97 -3.00
C ALA A 78 -4.45 8.61 -3.74
N SER A 79 -5.01 7.41 -3.49
CA SER A 79 -6.31 7.01 -4.03
C SER A 79 -7.45 7.93 -3.59
N LEU A 80 -7.51 8.27 -2.30
CA LEU A 80 -8.56 9.13 -1.76
C LEU A 80 -8.42 10.58 -2.25
N ILE A 81 -7.20 11.11 -2.34
CA ILE A 81 -6.97 12.44 -2.90
C ILE A 81 -7.41 12.47 -4.36
N TYR A 82 -7.01 11.49 -5.18
CA TYR A 82 -7.47 11.39 -6.56
C TYR A 82 -9.00 11.30 -6.65
N TYR A 83 -9.63 10.48 -5.80
CA TYR A 83 -11.08 10.30 -5.80
C TYR A 83 -11.83 11.62 -5.63
N PHE A 84 -11.38 12.48 -4.72
CA PHE A 84 -11.99 13.80 -4.49
C PHE A 84 -11.45 14.90 -5.43
N TYR A 85 -10.24 14.73 -5.96
CA TYR A 85 -9.55 15.71 -6.81
C TYR A 85 -8.93 14.99 -8.03
N PRO A 86 -9.70 14.77 -9.12
CA PRO A 86 -9.26 14.00 -10.28
C PRO A 86 -8.01 14.54 -10.98
N ALA A 87 -7.70 15.84 -10.83
CA ALA A 87 -6.45 16.42 -11.30
C ALA A 87 -5.20 15.75 -10.70
N PHE A 88 -5.32 15.09 -9.55
CA PHE A 88 -4.24 14.36 -8.89
C PHE A 88 -3.98 12.96 -9.47
N PHE A 89 -4.72 12.56 -10.52
CA PHE A 89 -4.64 11.22 -11.11
C PHE A 89 -3.21 10.79 -11.45
N SER A 90 -2.43 11.63 -12.14
CA SER A 90 -1.06 11.27 -12.54
C SER A 90 -0.16 10.97 -11.34
N VAL A 91 -0.30 11.71 -10.24
CA VAL A 91 0.46 11.45 -9.01
C VAL A 91 -0.02 10.14 -8.38
N ALA A 92 -1.33 9.94 -8.25
CA ALA A 92 -1.87 8.69 -7.72
C ALA A 92 -1.43 7.47 -8.54
N HIS A 93 -1.47 7.55 -9.87
CA HIS A 93 -0.96 6.54 -10.78
C HIS A 93 0.52 6.23 -10.50
N ASN A 94 1.38 7.25 -10.45
CA ASN A 94 2.82 7.05 -10.26
C ASN A 94 3.14 6.45 -8.89
N ILE A 95 2.45 6.87 -7.83
CA ILE A 95 2.64 6.32 -6.48
C ILE A 95 2.17 4.88 -6.41
N HIS A 96 1.02 4.54 -6.98
CA HIS A 96 0.54 3.15 -7.01
C HIS A 96 1.40 2.27 -7.91
N PHE A 97 1.89 2.78 -9.04
CA PHE A 97 2.85 2.08 -9.88
C PHE A 97 4.14 1.79 -9.10
N LEU A 98 4.67 2.81 -8.41
CA LEU A 98 5.86 2.68 -7.59
C LEU A 98 5.70 1.64 -6.49
N ILE A 99 4.60 1.68 -5.74
CA ILE A 99 4.32 0.73 -4.66
C ILE A 99 4.20 -0.69 -5.24
N SER A 100 3.43 -0.86 -6.31
CA SER A 100 3.15 -2.16 -6.92
C SER A 100 4.43 -2.77 -7.51
N VAL A 101 5.10 -2.06 -8.41
CA VAL A 101 6.30 -2.54 -9.10
C VAL A 101 7.48 -2.59 -8.15
N GLY A 102 7.67 -1.58 -7.30
CA GLY A 102 8.72 -1.54 -6.29
C GLY A 102 8.63 -2.70 -5.30
N TYR A 103 7.41 -3.09 -4.90
CA TYR A 103 7.20 -4.28 -4.06
C TYR A 103 7.69 -5.57 -4.73
N TRP A 104 7.27 -5.82 -5.97
CA TRP A 104 7.66 -7.03 -6.70
C TRP A 104 9.14 -7.02 -7.08
N VAL A 105 9.71 -5.88 -7.47
CA VAL A 105 11.15 -5.73 -7.69
C VAL A 105 11.92 -6.01 -6.40
N GLY A 106 11.49 -5.46 -5.26
CA GLY A 106 12.08 -5.76 -3.96
C GLY A 106 12.02 -7.25 -3.62
N LYS A 107 10.85 -7.88 -3.77
CA LYS A 107 10.70 -9.32 -3.50
C LYS A 107 11.57 -10.19 -4.40
N LEU A 108 11.56 -9.95 -5.72
CA LEU A 108 12.20 -10.82 -6.70
C LEU A 108 13.71 -10.59 -6.82
N MET A 109 14.16 -9.33 -6.78
CA MET A 109 15.58 -8.98 -6.98
C MET A 109 16.37 -8.84 -5.68
N PHE A 110 15.70 -8.49 -4.57
CA PHE A 110 16.36 -8.20 -3.30
C PHE A 110 15.96 -9.14 -2.17
N SER A 111 15.14 -10.17 -2.46
CA SER A 111 14.56 -11.06 -1.43
C SER A 111 13.92 -10.27 -0.29
N MET A 112 13.24 -9.18 -0.65
CA MET A 112 12.59 -8.31 0.33
C MET A 112 11.48 -9.06 1.04
N GLU A 113 11.54 -9.06 2.35
CA GLU A 113 10.50 -9.53 3.25
C GLU A 113 10.01 -8.35 4.08
N GLU A 114 8.76 -8.43 4.53
CA GLU A 114 8.27 -7.48 5.53
C GLU A 114 8.92 -7.80 6.87
N THR A 115 9.54 -6.81 7.51
CA THR A 115 10.10 -7.03 8.85
C THR A 115 8.95 -7.19 9.84
N ASN A 116 9.09 -8.16 10.75
CA ASN A 116 8.14 -8.51 11.80
C ASN A 116 6.89 -9.27 11.32
N GLU A 117 7.08 -10.31 10.51
CA GLU A 117 6.03 -11.32 10.32
C GLU A 117 5.63 -11.89 11.69
N ILE A 118 4.32 -11.81 12.02
CA ILE A 118 3.83 -12.37 13.26
C ILE A 118 3.65 -13.89 13.05
N HIS A 119 4.33 -14.67 13.87
CA HIS A 119 4.13 -16.11 13.93
C HIS A 119 3.16 -16.44 15.08
N SER A 120 1.87 -16.52 14.75
CA SER A 120 0.81 -16.88 15.69
C SER A 120 -0.11 -17.92 15.06
N PRO A 121 -0.57 -18.96 15.79
CA PRO A 121 -1.57 -19.90 15.28
C PRO A 121 -2.93 -19.23 15.03
N GLU A 122 -3.16 -18.02 15.56
CA GLU A 122 -4.37 -17.24 15.29
C GLU A 122 -4.36 -16.57 13.90
N ILE A 123 -3.24 -16.60 13.19
CA ILE A 123 -3.03 -15.91 11.90
C ILE A 123 -3.23 -16.90 10.76
N VAL A 124 -4.21 -16.61 9.90
CA VAL A 124 -4.46 -17.36 8.67
C VAL A 124 -3.50 -16.84 7.58
N LYS A 125 -2.27 -17.37 7.58
CA LYS A 125 -1.16 -16.86 6.76
C LYS A 125 -1.49 -16.71 5.28
N TRP A 126 -2.14 -17.70 4.67
CA TRP A 126 -2.47 -17.66 3.24
C TRP A 126 -3.42 -16.49 2.93
N TYR A 127 -4.35 -16.18 3.84
CA TYR A 127 -5.34 -15.13 3.66
C TYR A 127 -4.68 -13.75 3.74
N ILE A 128 -3.84 -13.53 4.74
CA ILE A 128 -3.10 -12.27 4.89
C ILE A 128 -2.12 -12.07 3.74
N LYS A 129 -1.45 -13.13 3.30
CA LYS A 129 -0.59 -13.08 2.11
C LYS A 129 -1.38 -12.67 0.88
N MET A 130 -2.53 -13.31 0.63
CA MET A 130 -3.42 -12.96 -0.48
C MET A 130 -3.87 -11.49 -0.39
N CYS A 131 -4.34 -11.03 0.77
CA CYS A 131 -4.74 -9.63 0.96
C CYS A 131 -3.58 -8.65 0.76
N SER A 132 -2.36 -8.99 1.22
CA SER A 132 -1.16 -8.18 0.99
C SER A 132 -0.82 -8.13 -0.50
N ASP A 133 -0.78 -9.26 -1.19
CA ASP A 133 -0.49 -9.30 -2.63
C ASP A 133 -1.55 -8.50 -3.42
N LEU A 134 -2.85 -8.63 -3.08
CA LEU A 134 -3.93 -7.86 -3.70
C LEU A 134 -3.83 -6.36 -3.43
N LEU A 135 -3.40 -5.93 -2.23
CA LEU A 135 -3.18 -4.53 -1.90
C LEU A 135 -2.12 -3.87 -2.81
N HIS A 136 -1.14 -4.65 -3.29
CA HIS A 136 -0.09 -4.18 -4.20
C HIS A 136 -0.43 -4.36 -5.69
N ILE A 137 -1.63 -4.84 -6.04
CA ILE A 137 -2.03 -5.06 -7.44
C ILE A 137 -3.32 -4.30 -7.76
N VAL A 138 -4.35 -4.48 -6.95
CA VAL A 138 -5.70 -4.02 -7.26
C VAL A 138 -5.80 -2.50 -7.28
N PRO A 139 -5.27 -1.72 -6.32
CA PRO A 139 -5.37 -0.25 -6.37
C PRO A 139 -4.77 0.35 -7.64
N TYR A 140 -3.65 -0.17 -8.12
CA TYR A 140 -3.05 0.25 -9.38
C TYR A 140 -3.92 -0.15 -10.58
N ALA A 141 -4.40 -1.40 -10.63
CA ALA A 141 -5.29 -1.87 -11.70
C ALA A 141 -6.59 -1.05 -11.78
N LEU A 142 -7.13 -0.63 -10.64
CA LEU A 142 -8.29 0.26 -10.57
C LEU A 142 -7.98 1.63 -11.19
N LEU A 143 -6.83 2.23 -10.89
CA LEU A 143 -6.46 3.51 -11.50
C LEU A 143 -6.28 3.41 -13.01
N VAL A 144 -5.67 2.33 -13.51
CA VAL A 144 -5.54 2.09 -14.95
C VAL A 144 -6.92 1.93 -15.61
N ARG A 145 -7.87 1.28 -14.93
CA ARG A 145 -9.25 1.13 -15.41
C ARG A 145 -10.00 2.46 -15.54
N GLU A 146 -9.64 3.49 -14.77
CA GLU A 146 -10.29 4.80 -14.85
C GLU A 146 -9.81 5.64 -16.05
N ILE A 147 -8.69 5.30 -16.69
CA ILE A 147 -8.15 6.09 -17.82
C ILE A 147 -9.17 6.25 -18.97
N PRO A 148 -9.88 5.19 -19.43
CA PRO A 148 -10.83 5.32 -20.53
C PRO A 148 -12.13 6.09 -20.17
N THR A 149 -12.36 6.42 -18.90
CA THR A 149 -13.56 7.15 -18.46
C THR A 149 -13.35 8.66 -18.45
N PHE A 150 -12.15 9.15 -18.78
CA PHE A 150 -11.87 10.58 -18.82
C PHE A 150 -12.48 11.23 -20.06
N ASP A 151 -13.49 12.08 -19.85
CA ASP A 151 -14.18 12.84 -20.91
C ASP A 151 -13.26 13.83 -21.65
N GLN A 152 -12.16 14.22 -21.02
CA GLN A 152 -11.15 15.10 -21.58
C GLN A 152 -9.76 14.53 -21.30
N CYS A 153 -8.95 14.48 -22.35
CA CYS A 153 -7.52 14.18 -22.27
C CYS A 153 -6.82 15.38 -21.66
N HIS A 154 -7.00 15.57 -20.35
CA HIS A 154 -6.31 16.61 -19.61
C HIS A 154 -4.81 16.47 -19.80
N ASN A 155 -4.11 17.58 -19.55
CA ASN A 155 -2.65 17.62 -19.52
C ASN A 155 -2.14 16.90 -18.25
N TYR A 156 -2.33 15.59 -18.21
CA TYR A 156 -1.83 14.65 -17.22
C TYR A 156 -0.43 14.20 -17.61
N PHE A 157 0.35 13.76 -16.61
CA PHE A 157 1.73 13.30 -16.78
C PHE A 157 2.64 14.38 -17.39
N THR A 158 2.50 15.60 -16.87
CA THR A 158 3.43 16.71 -17.12
C THR A 158 4.67 16.59 -16.25
N TYR A 159 5.68 17.41 -16.54
CA TYR A 159 6.86 17.52 -15.68
C TYR A 159 6.51 17.91 -14.23
N ASN A 160 5.48 18.75 -14.04
CA ASN A 160 5.01 19.11 -12.69
C ASN A 160 4.45 17.89 -11.95
N ASP A 161 3.67 17.04 -12.62
CA ASP A 161 3.14 15.82 -12.02
C ASP A 161 4.25 14.85 -11.62
N LEU A 162 5.30 14.75 -12.44
CA LEU A 162 6.49 13.96 -12.11
C LEU A 162 7.20 14.51 -10.87
N THR A 163 7.44 15.82 -10.81
CA THR A 163 8.05 16.48 -9.65
C THR A 163 7.20 16.30 -8.39
N HIS A 164 5.88 16.43 -8.48
CA HIS A 164 4.98 16.16 -7.36
C HIS A 164 5.04 14.70 -6.89
N SER A 165 5.17 13.75 -7.82
CA SER A 165 5.33 12.33 -7.49
C SER A 165 6.65 12.06 -6.76
N TYR A 166 7.76 12.67 -7.20
CA TYR A 166 9.02 12.60 -6.46
C TYR A 166 8.91 13.25 -5.08
N ASN A 167 8.33 14.44 -4.98
CA ASN A 167 8.15 15.13 -3.70
C ASN A 167 7.31 14.29 -2.72
N TRP A 168 6.24 13.64 -3.19
CA TRP A 168 5.44 12.73 -2.37
C TRP A 168 6.30 11.63 -1.76
N MET A 169 7.10 10.94 -2.58
CA MET A 169 8.00 9.89 -2.12
C MET A 169 9.03 10.41 -1.11
N GLN A 170 9.63 11.58 -1.38
CA GLN A 170 10.62 12.19 -0.47
C GLN A 170 9.99 12.63 0.85
N TYR A 171 8.80 13.23 0.82
CA TYR A 171 8.08 13.63 2.02
C TYR A 171 7.70 12.42 2.88
N TRP A 172 7.23 11.33 2.27
CA TRP A 172 6.97 10.11 3.02
C TRP A 172 8.27 9.57 3.65
N PHE A 173 9.36 9.52 2.89
CA PHE A 173 10.64 9.04 3.40
C PHE A 173 11.17 9.90 4.57
N ILE A 174 11.16 11.22 4.43
CA ILE A 174 11.71 12.16 5.40
C ILE A 174 10.82 12.29 6.63
N TYR A 175 9.51 12.45 6.46
CA TYR A 175 8.60 12.80 7.56
C TYR A 175 7.91 11.60 8.20
N VAL A 176 7.92 10.43 7.55
CA VAL A 176 7.31 9.21 8.11
C VAL A 176 8.38 8.16 8.39
N TYR A 177 9.13 7.74 7.37
CA TYR A 177 10.04 6.61 7.50
C TYR A 177 11.27 6.90 8.37
N ILE A 178 11.97 8.03 8.16
CA ILE A 178 13.15 8.38 8.96
C ILE A 178 12.80 8.47 10.47
N PRO A 179 11.77 9.23 10.90
CA PRO A 179 11.35 9.26 12.30
C PRO A 179 11.00 7.88 12.84
N TRP A 180 10.24 7.08 12.09
CA TRP A 180 9.91 5.70 12.47
C TRP A 180 11.17 4.87 12.73
N ARG A 181 12.12 4.89 11.79
CA ARG A 181 13.38 4.14 11.86
C ARG A 181 14.23 4.58 13.05
N LEU A 182 14.31 5.88 13.31
CA LEU A 182 15.10 6.43 14.43
C LEU A 182 14.51 6.06 15.80
N ILE A 183 13.18 6.04 15.92
CA ILE A 183 12.49 5.75 17.18
C ILE A 183 12.49 4.25 17.48
N THR A 184 12.24 3.42 16.46
CA THR A 184 11.93 1.99 16.64
C THR A 184 13.06 1.05 16.27
N ASN A 185 14.03 1.53 15.49
CA ASN A 185 15.02 0.68 14.80
C ASN A 185 14.38 -0.42 13.94
N ASP A 186 13.11 -0.29 13.55
CA ASP A 186 12.41 -1.17 12.61
C ASP A 186 12.57 -0.64 11.18
N ALA A 187 13.00 -1.49 10.26
CA ALA A 187 13.27 -1.12 8.87
C ALA A 187 12.00 -1.20 7.99
N MET A 188 10.90 -1.74 8.50
CA MET A 188 9.67 -2.14 7.78
C MET A 188 9.86 -3.20 6.68
N TYR A 189 10.95 -3.12 5.93
CA TYR A 189 11.33 -3.98 4.83
C TYR A 189 12.78 -4.43 5.02
N THR A 190 13.06 -5.72 4.79
CA THR A 190 14.40 -6.27 5.03
C THR A 190 15.46 -5.62 4.14
N VAL A 191 15.10 -5.21 2.91
CA VAL A 191 16.02 -4.61 1.93
C VAL A 191 16.71 -3.34 2.43
N ILE A 192 16.04 -2.55 3.28
CA ILE A 192 16.56 -1.32 3.89
C ILE A 192 16.98 -1.51 5.36
N SER A 193 17.14 -2.76 5.80
CA SER A 193 17.59 -3.07 7.17
C SER A 193 19.09 -2.79 7.35
N SER A 194 19.49 -2.51 8.59
CA SER A 194 20.90 -2.33 8.96
C SER A 194 21.76 -3.59 8.81
N LYS A 195 21.17 -4.73 8.45
CA LYS A 195 21.89 -5.97 8.14
C LYS A 195 22.44 -5.98 6.71
N ASN A 196 21.86 -5.19 5.81
CA ASN A 196 22.31 -5.09 4.43
C ASN A 196 23.41 -4.03 4.27
N SER A 197 24.22 -4.16 3.23
CA SER A 197 25.26 -3.19 2.92
C SER A 197 24.66 -1.83 2.50
N ALA A 198 25.36 -0.74 2.81
CA ALA A 198 24.94 0.59 2.37
C ALA A 198 24.76 0.69 0.85
N MET A 199 25.62 -0.01 0.08
CA MET A 199 25.51 -0.08 -1.37
C MET A 199 24.19 -0.70 -1.85
N GLN A 200 23.74 -1.79 -1.21
CA GLN A 200 22.46 -2.41 -1.54
C GLN A 200 21.28 -1.47 -1.27
N ILE A 201 21.32 -0.73 -0.15
CA ILE A 201 20.29 0.25 0.22
C ILE A 201 20.26 1.40 -0.81
N ILE A 202 21.42 1.93 -1.18
CA ILE A 202 21.56 3.00 -2.18
C ILE A 202 21.05 2.52 -3.55
N MET A 203 21.43 1.31 -3.96
CA MET A 203 20.99 0.72 -5.22
C MET A 203 19.48 0.52 -5.25
N PHE A 204 18.88 -0.01 -4.17
CA PHE A 204 17.43 -0.13 -4.06
C PHE A 204 16.75 1.25 -4.15
N GLY A 205 17.26 2.23 -3.41
CA GLY A 205 16.78 3.62 -3.47
C GLY A 205 16.83 4.20 -4.88
N GLY A 206 17.93 4.01 -5.61
CA GLY A 206 18.06 4.42 -7.01
C GLY A 206 17.04 3.75 -7.93
N ILE A 207 16.82 2.45 -7.77
CA ILE A 207 15.82 1.70 -8.54
C ILE A 207 14.40 2.23 -8.29
N ILE A 208 14.04 2.54 -7.04
CA ILE A 208 12.73 3.14 -6.70
C ILE A 208 12.53 4.47 -7.48
N HIS A 209 13.55 5.31 -7.61
CA HIS A 209 13.44 6.56 -8.39
C HIS A 209 13.25 6.30 -9.89
N VAL A 210 13.93 5.27 -10.43
CA VAL A 210 13.78 4.86 -11.83
C VAL A 210 12.39 4.27 -12.09
N ILE A 211 11.86 3.46 -11.17
CA ILE A 211 10.51 2.89 -11.27
C ILE A 211 9.46 4.01 -11.32
N LEU A 212 9.60 5.06 -10.51
CA LEU A 212 8.68 6.19 -10.54
C LEU A 212 8.70 6.91 -11.90
N LEU A 213 9.88 7.10 -12.49
CA LEU A 213 10.01 7.66 -13.85
C LEU A 213 9.36 6.75 -14.89
N ILE A 214 9.59 5.44 -14.82
CA ILE A 214 8.96 4.46 -15.72
C ILE A 214 7.44 4.51 -15.59
N GLY A 215 6.91 4.54 -14.35
CA GLY A 215 5.48 4.67 -14.10
C GLY A 215 4.89 5.92 -14.71
N HIS A 216 5.59 7.05 -14.63
CA HIS A 216 5.17 8.29 -15.26
C HIS A 216 5.10 8.20 -16.78
N VAL A 217 6.15 7.66 -17.42
CA VAL A 217 6.17 7.46 -18.87
C VAL A 217 5.09 6.46 -19.31
N PHE A 218 4.91 5.38 -18.54
CA PHE A 218 3.90 4.36 -18.82
C PHE A 218 2.49 4.95 -18.76
N GLY A 219 2.18 5.73 -17.71
CA GLY A 219 0.89 6.41 -17.59
C GLY A 219 0.63 7.40 -18.74
N LYS A 220 1.67 8.12 -19.18
CA LYS A 220 1.59 9.00 -20.35
C LYS A 220 1.29 8.23 -21.63
N ILE A 221 1.92 7.07 -21.85
CA ILE A 221 1.66 6.20 -22.99
C ILE A 221 0.23 5.67 -22.94
N LEU A 222 -0.22 5.18 -21.78
CA LEU A 222 -1.59 4.71 -21.61
C LEU A 222 -2.60 5.80 -21.96
N LEU A 223 -2.41 7.00 -21.43
CA LEU A 223 -3.29 8.12 -21.75
C LEU A 223 -3.29 8.41 -23.26
N TYR A 224 -2.14 8.45 -23.92
CA TYR A 224 -2.06 8.66 -25.37
C TYR A 224 -2.81 7.58 -26.19
N VAL A 225 -2.85 6.35 -25.71
CA VAL A 225 -3.54 5.23 -26.40
C VAL A 225 -5.07 5.34 -26.29
N TYR A 226 -5.58 5.83 -25.16
CA TYR A 226 -7.01 5.80 -24.85
C TYR A 226 -7.75 7.12 -25.14
N CYS A 227 -7.08 8.17 -25.60
CA CYS A 227 -7.59 9.53 -25.46
C CYS A 227 -7.51 10.43 -26.73
#